data_AF-A0A970HXL9-F1
#
_entry.id   AF-A0A970HXL9-F1
#
_cell.length_a   1.000
_cell.length_b   1.000
_cell.length_c   1.000
_cell.angle_alpha   90.00
_cell.angle_beta   90.00
_cell.angle_gamma   90.00
#
_symmetry.space_group_name_H-M   'P 1'
#
loop_
_entity.id
_entity.type
_entity.pdbx_description
1 polymer ?
#
loop_
_entity_poly.entity_id
_entity_poly.type
_entity_poly.pdbx_seq_one_letter_code
_entity_poly.pdbx_strand_id
1 'polypeptide(L)'
;MRRLSRVHFMTSYVEYLLRLGIRNEDDYIGDVSRFLRYLLTQVDNGDIEAFFAACNASPGYRRRLRRTLRRFFDYSREHLDIDVRAATGL
;
A
#
# COMPACT_ATOMS: atom_id res chain seq x y z
N MET A 1 22.20 -10.57 -3.01
CA MET A 1 20.82 -10.06 -3.01
C MET A 1 20.79 -8.68 -3.65
N ARG A 2 20.20 -8.52 -4.85
CA ARG A 2 19.93 -7.18 -5.40
C ARG A 2 19.08 -6.42 -4.38
N ARG A 3 19.47 -5.19 -4.03
CA ARG A 3 18.66 -4.31 -3.18
C ARG A 3 17.30 -4.14 -3.87
N LEU A 4 16.29 -4.88 -3.39
CA LEU A 4 14.87 -4.71 -3.74
C LEU A 4 14.33 -3.34 -3.29
N SER A 5 15.17 -2.49 -2.68
CA SER A 5 14.85 -1.18 -2.10
C SER A 5 14.39 -0.10 -3.10
N ARG A 6 14.12 -0.46 -4.36
CA ARG A 6 13.60 0.45 -5.39
C ARG A 6 12.47 -0.14 -6.23
N VAL A 7 12.06 -1.38 -5.96
CA VAL A 7 11.00 -2.03 -6.72
C VAL A 7 9.67 -1.66 -6.08
N HIS A 8 8.99 -0.66 -6.66
CA HIS A 8 7.64 -0.31 -6.26
C HIS A 8 6.70 -1.46 -6.67
N PHE A 9 5.98 -2.03 -5.69
CA PHE A 9 5.18 -3.24 -5.83
C PHE A 9 4.29 -3.22 -7.08
N MET A 10 3.44 -2.19 -7.22
CA MET A 10 2.52 -2.08 -8.36
C MET A 10 3.25 -1.89 -9.69
N THR A 11 4.31 -1.08 -9.73
CA THR A 11 5.12 -0.90 -10.94
C THR A 11 5.70 -2.23 -11.41
N SER A 12 6.22 -3.04 -10.48
CA SER A 12 6.78 -4.35 -10.84
C SER A 12 5.74 -5.35 -11.32
N TYR A 13 4.51 -5.26 -10.82
CA TYR A 13 3.40 -6.09 -11.28
C TYR A 13 2.99 -5.71 -12.70
N VAL A 14 2.85 -4.42 -13.00
CA VAL A 14 2.57 -3.93 -14.36
C VAL A 14 3.68 -4.35 -15.32
N GLU A 15 4.95 -4.18 -14.95
CA GLU A 15 6.08 -4.66 -15.77
C GLU A 15 6.04 -6.18 -16.02
N TYR A 16 5.56 -6.96 -15.05
CA TYR A 16 5.39 -8.40 -15.20
C TYR A 16 4.29 -8.74 -16.20
N LEU A 17 3.13 -8.07 -16.14
CA LEU A 17 2.03 -8.26 -17.10
C LEU A 17 2.49 -7.94 -18.54
N LEU A 18 3.21 -6.82 -18.70
CA LEU A 18 3.78 -6.39 -19.99
C LEU A 18 4.74 -7.43 -20.56
N ARG A 19 5.61 -8.01 -19.73
CA ARG A 19 6.54 -9.07 -20.17
C ARG A 19 5.83 -10.35 -20.58
N LEU A 20 4.65 -10.63 -20.05
CA LEU A 20 3.84 -11.79 -20.46
C LEU A 20 3.05 -11.53 -21.75
N GLY A 21 3.01 -10.29 -22.25
CA GLY A 21 2.24 -9.93 -23.43
C GLY A 21 0.74 -10.08 -23.22
N ILE A 22 0.25 -9.89 -21.99
CA ILE A 22 -1.17 -9.96 -21.67
C ILE A 22 -1.89 -8.82 -22.41
N ARG A 23 -2.93 -9.15 -23.16
CA ARG A 23 -3.68 -8.16 -23.96
C ARG A 23 -4.69 -7.33 -23.16
N ASN A 24 -5.11 -7.85 -21.99
CA ASN A 24 -6.11 -7.24 -21.12
C ASN A 24 -5.50 -6.86 -19.76
N GLU A 25 -4.37 -6.15 -19.75
CA GLU A 25 -3.68 -5.80 -18.50
C GLU A 25 -4.58 -5.01 -17.55
N ASP A 26 -5.51 -4.21 -18.10
CA ASP A 26 -6.50 -3.44 -17.36
C ASP A 26 -7.40 -4.32 -16.49
N ASP A 27 -7.78 -5.53 -16.95
CA ASP A 27 -8.60 -6.46 -16.17
C ASP A 27 -7.83 -6.95 -14.94
N TYR A 28 -6.57 -7.36 -15.15
CA TYR A 28 -5.69 -7.84 -14.08
C TYR A 28 -5.36 -6.74 -13.06
N ILE A 29 -5.02 -5.54 -13.55
CA ILE A 29 -4.77 -4.37 -12.71
C ILE A 29 -6.06 -3.99 -11.96
N GLY A 30 -7.21 -4.05 -12.62
CA GLY A 30 -8.51 -3.77 -12.03
C GLY A 30 -8.82 -4.71 -10.87
N ASP A 31 -8.69 -6.02 -11.06
CA ASP A 31 -8.97 -7.02 -10.03
C ASP A 31 -8.02 -6.91 -8.83
N VAL A 32 -6.71 -6.77 -9.09
CA VAL A 32 -5.74 -6.56 -8.00
C VAL A 32 -6.01 -5.25 -7.27
N SER A 33 -6.38 -4.19 -7.99
CA SER A 33 -6.73 -2.91 -7.38
C SER A 33 -7.96 -3.04 -6.48
N ARG A 34 -9.01 -3.75 -6.90
CA ARG A 34 -10.19 -4.05 -6.07
C ARG A 34 -9.80 -4.81 -4.80
N PHE A 35 -8.94 -5.81 -4.92
CA PHE A 35 -8.46 -6.58 -3.77
C PHE A 35 -7.66 -5.70 -2.79
N LEU A 36 -6.74 -4.87 -3.29
CA LEU A 36 -5.96 -3.95 -2.45
C LEU A 36 -6.84 -2.92 -1.75
N ARG A 37 -7.88 -2.40 -2.45
CA ARG A 37 -8.88 -1.52 -1.84
C ARG A 37 -9.62 -2.21 -0.70
N TYR A 38 -10.04 -3.46 -0.91
CA TYR A 38 -10.68 -4.26 0.14
C TYR A 38 -9.75 -4.48 1.33
N LEU A 39 -8.47 -4.82 1.11
CA LEU A 39 -7.52 -4.96 2.21
C LEU A 39 -7.35 -3.66 2.98
N LEU A 40 -7.31 -2.52 2.27
CA LEU A 40 -7.17 -1.21 2.88
C LEU A 40 -8.33 -0.85 3.82
N THR A 41 -9.57 -1.31 3.55
CA THR A 41 -10.70 -1.12 4.48
C THR A 41 -10.59 -1.99 5.74
N GLN A 42 -9.79 -3.05 5.72
CA GLN A 42 -9.60 -3.92 6.89
C GLN A 42 -8.51 -3.42 7.83
N VAL A 43 -7.61 -2.55 7.36
CA VAL A 43 -6.45 -2.09 8.14
C VAL A 43 -6.88 -1.37 9.41
N ASP A 44 -6.36 -1.85 10.54
CA ASP A 44 -6.53 -1.23 11.85
C ASP A 44 -5.19 -0.71 12.44
N ASN A 45 -5.26 -0.15 13.66
CA ASN A 45 -4.07 0.38 14.34
C ASN A 45 -3.04 -0.72 14.68
N GLY A 46 -3.49 -1.95 14.94
CA GLY A 46 -2.64 -3.09 15.22
C GLY A 46 -1.82 -3.48 13.99
N ASP A 47 -2.43 -3.49 12.81
CA ASP A 47 -1.74 -3.76 11.54
C ASP A 47 -0.62 -2.75 11.27
N ILE A 48 -0.86 -1.46 11.58
CA ILE A 48 0.12 -0.39 11.39
C ILE A 48 1.31 -0.54 12.34
N GLU A 49 1.05 -0.85 13.61
CA GLU A 49 2.12 -1.07 14.58
C GLU A 49 2.91 -2.35 14.26
N ALA A 50 2.23 -3.40 13.78
CA ALA A 50 2.88 -4.60 13.25
C ALA A 50 3.76 -4.28 12.04
N PHE A 51 3.29 -3.45 11.10
CA PHE A 51 4.08 -2.97 9.97
C PHE A 51 5.32 -2.18 10.40
N PHE A 52 5.18 -1.29 11.39
CA PHE A 52 6.32 -0.54 11.93
C PHE A 52 7.34 -1.45 12.61
N ALA A 53 6.88 -2.49 13.32
CA ALA A 53 7.75 -3.48 13.95
C ALA A 53 8.49 -4.32 12.89
N ALA A 54 7.79 -4.81 11.87
CA ALA A 54 8.36 -5.59 10.78
C ALA A 54 9.42 -4.83 9.99
N CYS A 55 9.27 -3.51 9.85
CA CYS A 55 10.25 -2.64 9.21
C CYS A 55 11.52 -2.39 10.06
N ASN A 56 11.59 -2.93 11.28
CA ASN A 56 12.60 -2.60 12.30
C ASN A 56 12.82 -1.07 12.41
N ALA A 57 11.71 -0.33 12.39
CA ALA A 57 11.76 1.11 12.19
C ALA A 57 12.25 1.83 13.46
N SER A 58 13.37 2.54 13.35
CA SER A 58 13.86 3.43 14.40
C SER A 58 12.80 4.50 14.76
N PRO A 59 12.86 5.13 15.94
CA PRO A 59 11.85 6.13 16.34
C PRO A 59 11.68 7.26 15.32
N GLY A 60 12.77 7.72 14.71
CA GLY A 60 12.73 8.73 13.64
C GLY A 60 12.07 8.21 12.36
N TYR A 61 12.35 6.95 11.98
CA TYR A 61 11.74 6.33 10.81
C TYR A 61 10.23 6.08 11.03
N ARG A 62 9.83 5.61 12.22
CA ARG A 62 8.41 5.48 12.60
C ARG A 62 7.65 6.79 12.46
N ARG A 63 8.20 7.90 12.96
CA ARG A 63 7.61 9.24 12.79
C ARG A 63 7.47 9.67 11.33
N ARG A 64 8.38 9.24 10.46
CA ARG A 64 8.28 9.48 9.01
C ARG A 64 7.18 8.61 8.39
N LEU A 65 7.19 7.30 8.66
CA LEU A 65 6.19 6.36 8.15
C LEU A 65 4.78 6.77 8.55
N ARG A 66 4.56 7.13 9.82
CA ARG A 66 3.25 7.60 10.30
C ARG A 66 2.75 8.80 9.51
N ARG A 67 3.60 9.80 9.26
CA ARG A 67 3.25 10.96 8.41
C ARG A 67 2.92 10.57 6.97
N THR A 68 3.70 9.64 6.40
CA THR A 68 3.43 9.14 5.04
C THR A 68 2.11 8.38 4.96
N LEU A 69 1.85 7.46 5.90
CA LEU A 69 0.63 6.68 5.96
C LEU A 69 -0.60 7.56 6.20
N ARG A 70 -0.50 8.55 7.07
CA ARG A 70 -1.58 9.51 7.29
C ARG A 70 -2.00 10.20 6.00
N ARG A 71 -1.04 10.76 5.24
CA ARG A 71 -1.33 11.37 3.93
C ARG A 71 -1.94 10.38 2.94
N PHE A 72 -1.48 9.13 2.95
CA PHE A 72 -2.04 8.09 2.09
C PHE A 72 -3.48 7.73 2.46
N PHE A 73 -3.81 7.66 3.75
CA PHE A 73 -5.17 7.40 4.20
C PHE A 73 -6.10 8.60 3.97
N ASP A 74 -5.61 9.82 4.13
CA ASP A 74 -6.33 11.04 3.75
C ASP A 74 -6.68 10.99 2.26
N TYR A 75 -5.69 10.74 1.40
CA TYR A 75 -5.92 10.53 -0.04
C TYR A 75 -6.93 9.41 -0.34
N SER A 76 -6.85 8.30 0.39
CA SER A 76 -7.73 7.14 0.16
C SER A 76 -9.19 7.47 0.50
N ARG A 77 -9.42 8.27 1.55
CA ARG A 77 -10.77 8.77 1.88
C ARG A 77 -11.25 9.80 0.87
N GLU A 78 -10.43 10.82 0.60
CA GLU A 78 -10.80 11.97 -0.23
C GLU A 78 -11.05 11.61 -1.70
N HIS A 79 -10.27 10.67 -2.25
CA HIS A 79 -10.27 10.39 -3.68
C HIS A 79 -10.76 9.01 -4.06
N LEU A 80 -10.74 8.04 -3.14
CA LEU A 80 -11.08 6.66 -3.46
C LEU A 80 -12.35 6.17 -2.74
N ASP A 81 -12.91 6.98 -1.83
CA ASP A 81 -14.06 6.64 -0.98
C ASP A 81 -13.81 5.37 -0.15
N ILE A 82 -12.60 5.26 0.41
CA ILE A 82 -12.17 4.12 1.23
C ILE A 82 -12.00 4.61 2.66
N ASP A 83 -12.88 4.17 3.55
CA ASP A 83 -12.73 4.43 4.98
C ASP A 83 -11.75 3.42 5.61
N VAL A 84 -10.59 3.94 6.02
CA VAL A 84 -9.55 3.16 6.69
C VAL A 84 -9.75 3.26 8.18
N ARG A 85 -10.15 2.15 8.82
CA ARG A 85 -10.48 2.10 10.25
C ARG A 85 -9.36 2.63 11.16
N ALA A 86 -8.10 2.44 10.77
CA ALA A 86 -6.94 2.93 11.51
C ALA A 86 -6.74 4.46 11.47
N ALA A 87 -7.33 5.15 10.48
CA ALA A 87 -6.99 6.54 10.19
C ALA A 87 -7.63 7.56 11.15
N THR A 88 -8.41 7.12 12.13
CA THR A 88 -8.95 7.92 13.24
C THR A 88 -7.96 8.10 14.40
N GLY A 89 -6.84 7.38 14.44
CA GLY A 89 -5.88 7.39 15.55
C GLY A 89 -4.42 7.74 15.20
N LEU A 90 -4.13 8.18 13.97
CA LEU A 90 -2.77 8.44 13.46
C LEU A 90 -2.35 9.91 13.40
#